data_AF-A3VDL2-F1
#
_entry.id   AF-A3VDL2-F1
#
_cell.length_a   1.000
_cell.length_b   1.000
_cell.length_c   1.000
_cell.angle_alpha   90.00
_cell.angle_beta   90.00
_cell.angle_gamma   90.00
#
_symmetry.space_group_name_H-M   'P 1'
#
loop_
_entity.id
_entity.type
_entity.pdbx_description
1 polymer ?
#
loop_
_entity_poly.entity_id
_entity_poly.type
_entity_poly.pdbx_seq_one_letter_code
_entity_poly.pdbx_strand_id
1 'polypeptide(L)'
;MVAPNGARRTKADHPALPISPADLADTARACHAAGAGAIHLHVRDNADKHSLDPDRYRAAIAAVEAAAPGMAVQTTTEAAGVFDLSEQIASVEALNPACVSFSIKEMMRDGRDVADRFLAGAAARGTAIQFILYDPDEIALFADLYRERALHLRDTPRVIVVAGRYAATQNSDLADYKALHAALKAEKLTDEAIWMTCAFGTGEMACLAQTIDHGGHVRVGFENAIVDASGKPARDNNQRVAMVAALARDRGRQLADGDGARAILGTNKVTALL
;
A
#
# COMPACT_ATOMS: atom_id res chain seq x y z
N MET A 1 3.94 2.27 6.51
CA MET A 1 3.04 1.12 6.33
C MET A 1 3.88 -0.15 6.19
N VAL A 2 3.44 -1.29 6.72
CA VAL A 2 4.08 -2.59 6.46
C VAL A 2 3.32 -3.35 5.37
N ALA A 3 4.02 -3.96 4.42
CA ALA A 3 3.46 -4.85 3.39
C ALA A 3 4.07 -6.26 3.57
N PRO A 4 3.40 -7.15 4.32
CA PRO A 4 4.07 -8.25 5.00
C PRO A 4 4.26 -9.50 4.14
N ASN A 5 3.53 -9.66 3.02
CA ASN A 5 3.55 -10.93 2.27
C ASN A 5 3.31 -10.81 0.75
N GLY A 6 2.47 -9.87 0.29
CA GLY A 6 2.14 -9.69 -1.12
C GLY A 6 1.36 -10.87 -1.72
N ALA A 7 1.16 -10.84 -3.04
CA ALA A 7 0.40 -11.86 -3.77
C ALA A 7 1.19 -13.15 -4.11
N ARG A 8 2.52 -13.06 -4.27
CA ARG A 8 3.30 -14.13 -4.96
C ARG A 8 4.18 -14.99 -4.06
N ARG A 9 4.90 -14.37 -3.11
CA ARG A 9 5.89 -15.08 -2.29
C ARG A 9 5.22 -16.12 -1.40
N THR A 10 5.95 -17.15 -1.03
CA THR A 10 5.52 -18.26 -0.17
C THR A 10 6.54 -18.51 0.94
N LYS A 11 6.25 -19.45 1.85
CA LYS A 11 7.23 -19.87 2.87
C LYS A 11 8.49 -20.51 2.28
N ALA A 12 8.45 -20.94 1.01
CA ALA A 12 9.64 -21.40 0.30
C ALA A 12 10.61 -20.25 -0.04
N ASP A 13 10.09 -19.05 -0.26
CA ASP A 13 10.92 -17.85 -0.48
C ASP A 13 11.49 -17.32 0.84
N HIS A 14 10.69 -17.34 1.91
CA HIS A 14 11.12 -16.93 3.23
C HIS A 14 10.30 -17.61 4.34
N PRO A 15 10.94 -18.32 5.30
CA PRO A 15 10.20 -19.08 6.32
C PRO A 15 9.35 -18.21 7.25
N ALA A 16 9.75 -16.94 7.45
CA ALA A 16 9.00 -15.97 8.25
C ALA A 16 7.94 -15.18 7.44
N LEU A 17 7.61 -15.60 6.21
CA LEU A 17 6.54 -14.97 5.43
C LEU A 17 5.17 -15.31 6.04
N PRO A 18 4.36 -14.31 6.47
CA PRO A 18 3.06 -14.57 7.05
C PRO A 18 2.02 -14.90 5.99
N ILE A 19 1.29 -15.99 6.22
CA ILE A 19 0.24 -16.46 5.28
C ILE A 19 -1.10 -16.56 5.99
N SER A 20 -1.15 -17.25 7.14
CA SER A 20 -2.39 -17.46 7.88
C SER A 20 -2.88 -16.18 8.57
N PRO A 21 -4.18 -16.06 8.93
CA PRO A 21 -4.66 -14.96 9.76
C PRO A 21 -3.89 -14.81 11.08
N ALA A 22 -3.46 -15.92 11.68
CA ALA A 22 -2.63 -15.89 12.89
C ALA A 22 -1.23 -15.33 12.62
N ASP A 23 -0.59 -15.75 11.52
CA ASP A 23 0.72 -15.23 11.12
C ASP A 23 0.64 -13.71 10.85
N LEU A 24 -0.45 -13.26 10.20
CA LEU A 24 -0.72 -11.85 9.92
C LEU A 24 -0.96 -11.05 11.19
N ALA A 25 -1.71 -11.59 12.15
CA ALA A 25 -1.96 -10.98 13.45
C ALA A 25 -0.66 -10.78 14.25
N ASP A 26 0.20 -11.80 14.32
CA ASP A 26 1.47 -11.70 15.03
C ASP A 26 2.45 -10.74 14.33
N THR A 27 2.46 -10.75 12.99
CA THR A 27 3.23 -9.78 12.21
C THR A 27 2.73 -8.35 12.45
N ALA A 28 1.42 -8.12 12.44
CA ALA A 28 0.82 -6.82 12.69
C ALA A 28 1.19 -6.30 14.08
N ARG A 29 1.05 -7.15 15.13
CA ARG A 29 1.44 -6.80 16.51
C ARG A 29 2.90 -6.37 16.60
N ALA A 30 3.80 -7.16 16.04
CA ALA A 30 5.24 -6.88 16.11
C ALA A 30 5.61 -5.62 15.31
N CYS A 31 5.10 -5.48 14.09
CA CYS A 31 5.36 -4.31 13.25
C CYS A 31 4.73 -3.03 13.82
N HIS A 32 3.54 -3.12 14.42
CA HIS A 32 2.90 -1.98 15.06
C HIS A 32 3.73 -1.48 16.24
N ALA A 33 4.20 -2.38 17.11
CA ALA A 33 5.12 -2.05 18.20
C ALA A 33 6.44 -1.43 17.72
N ALA A 34 6.92 -1.81 16.53
CA ALA A 34 8.12 -1.21 15.93
C ALA A 34 7.90 0.15 15.26
N GLY A 35 6.65 0.59 15.09
CA GLY A 35 6.31 1.92 14.56
C GLY A 35 5.54 1.92 13.24
N ALA A 36 5.04 0.78 12.75
CA ALA A 36 4.12 0.76 11.62
C ALA A 36 2.71 1.21 12.06
N GLY A 37 2.26 2.38 11.61
CA GLY A 37 0.89 2.83 11.83
C GLY A 37 -0.16 2.14 10.95
N ALA A 38 0.25 1.48 9.86
CA ALA A 38 -0.67 0.81 8.93
C ALA A 38 -0.08 -0.48 8.36
N ILE A 39 -0.96 -1.40 7.94
CA ILE A 39 -0.64 -2.66 7.26
C ILE A 39 -1.39 -2.76 5.92
N HIS A 40 -0.67 -3.18 4.89
CA HIS A 40 -1.20 -3.53 3.58
C HIS A 40 -1.41 -5.05 3.52
N LEU A 41 -2.64 -5.52 3.34
CA LEU A 41 -2.99 -6.93 3.45
C LEU A 41 -3.18 -7.61 2.10
N HIS A 42 -2.55 -8.78 1.99
CA HIS A 42 -2.93 -9.83 1.05
C HIS A 42 -3.39 -11.06 1.83
N VAL A 43 -4.44 -11.71 1.34
CA VAL A 43 -4.92 -13.01 1.83
C VAL A 43 -4.64 -14.11 0.82
N ARG A 44 -4.54 -15.34 1.31
CA ARG A 44 -4.29 -16.52 0.49
C ARG A 44 -5.43 -17.53 0.56
N ASP A 45 -5.62 -18.27 -0.53
CA ASP A 45 -6.52 -19.41 -0.57
C ASP A 45 -5.94 -20.63 0.18
N ASN A 46 -6.63 -21.77 0.14
CA ASN A 46 -6.18 -22.99 0.83
C ASN A 46 -4.95 -23.65 0.15
N ALA A 47 -4.54 -23.17 -1.03
CA ALA A 47 -3.37 -23.62 -1.78
C ALA A 47 -2.25 -22.57 -1.75
N ASP A 48 -2.29 -21.65 -0.79
CA ASP A 48 -1.38 -20.52 -0.61
C ASP A 48 -1.31 -19.55 -1.82
N LYS A 49 -2.31 -19.57 -2.71
CA LYS A 49 -2.40 -18.67 -3.87
C LYS A 49 -3.06 -17.35 -3.52
N HIS A 50 -2.76 -16.32 -4.30
CA HIS A 50 -3.36 -15.00 -4.16
C HIS A 50 -4.89 -15.07 -4.24
N SER A 51 -5.57 -14.37 -3.35
CA SER A 51 -7.03 -14.40 -3.25
C SER A 51 -7.60 -13.00 -3.00
N LEU A 52 -8.73 -12.72 -3.65
CA LEU A 52 -9.56 -11.54 -3.39
C LEU A 52 -10.87 -11.89 -2.65
N ASP A 53 -10.92 -13.05 -1.99
CA ASP A 53 -12.10 -13.53 -1.27
C ASP A 53 -12.47 -12.61 -0.08
N PRO A 54 -13.69 -12.04 -0.04
CA PRO A 54 -14.11 -11.13 1.01
C PRO A 54 -14.12 -11.75 2.42
N ASP A 55 -14.49 -13.02 2.57
CA ASP A 55 -14.58 -13.66 3.88
C ASP A 55 -13.19 -13.93 4.47
N ARG A 56 -12.23 -14.29 3.62
CA ARG A 56 -10.81 -14.38 4.01
C ARG A 56 -10.27 -13.02 4.45
N TYR A 57 -10.60 -11.95 3.73
CA TYR A 57 -10.25 -10.59 4.16
C TYR A 57 -10.90 -10.23 5.49
N ARG A 58 -12.20 -10.51 5.70
CA ARG A 58 -12.87 -10.25 6.99
C ARG A 58 -12.16 -10.98 8.14
N ALA A 59 -11.79 -12.24 7.95
CA ALA A 59 -11.05 -12.99 8.95
C ALA A 59 -9.66 -12.39 9.23
N ALA A 60 -8.90 -12.03 8.19
CA ALA A 60 -7.58 -11.42 8.33
C ALA A 60 -7.64 -10.03 8.99
N ILE A 61 -8.59 -9.18 8.58
CA ILE A 61 -8.82 -7.86 9.17
C ILE A 61 -9.16 -8.01 10.67
N ALA A 62 -10.10 -8.88 11.02
CA ALA A 62 -10.48 -9.10 12.41
C ALA A 62 -9.30 -9.59 13.27
N ALA A 63 -8.46 -10.48 12.74
CA ALA A 63 -7.27 -10.98 13.42
C ALA A 63 -6.23 -9.87 13.66
N VAL A 64 -6.00 -9.02 12.65
CA VAL A 64 -5.09 -7.87 12.75
C VAL A 64 -5.61 -6.83 13.74
N GLU A 65 -6.88 -6.45 13.66
CA GLU A 65 -7.48 -5.45 14.55
C GLU A 65 -7.45 -5.89 16.02
N ALA A 66 -7.68 -7.19 16.28
CA ALA A 66 -7.57 -7.75 17.62
C ALA A 66 -6.11 -7.75 18.13
N ALA A 67 -5.13 -7.99 17.26
CA ALA A 67 -3.73 -8.14 17.64
C ALA A 67 -2.97 -6.81 17.74
N ALA A 68 -3.34 -5.82 16.94
CA ALA A 68 -2.74 -4.49 16.89
C ALA A 68 -3.85 -3.41 16.87
N PRO A 69 -4.56 -3.21 18.01
CA PRO A 69 -5.61 -2.20 18.09
C PRO A 69 -5.11 -0.83 17.68
N GLY A 70 -5.82 -0.19 16.76
CA GLY A 70 -5.47 1.13 16.25
C GLY A 70 -4.53 1.14 15.04
N MET A 71 -4.00 0.01 14.59
CA MET A 71 -3.28 -0.08 13.32
C MET A 71 -4.27 0.06 12.15
N ALA A 72 -4.00 0.96 11.20
CA ALA A 72 -4.85 1.11 10.03
C ALA A 72 -4.65 -0.06 9.05
N VAL A 73 -5.74 -0.52 8.43
CA VAL A 73 -5.71 -1.64 7.50
C VAL A 73 -6.07 -1.16 6.10
N GLN A 74 -5.23 -1.51 5.13
CA GLN A 74 -5.48 -1.33 3.70
C GLN A 74 -5.50 -2.72 3.04
N THR A 75 -6.56 -3.04 2.30
CA THR A 75 -6.61 -4.24 1.47
C THR A 75 -6.10 -3.96 0.06
N THR A 76 -5.66 -5.00 -0.65
CA THR A 76 -5.24 -4.87 -2.04
C THR A 76 -6.39 -5.12 -3.00
N THR A 77 -6.31 -4.55 -4.21
CA THR A 77 -7.02 -5.08 -5.39
C THR A 77 -6.10 -5.83 -6.35
N GLU A 78 -4.81 -6.07 -6.04
CA GLU A 78 -3.82 -6.55 -7.02
C GLU A 78 -4.35 -7.69 -7.91
N ALA A 79 -4.38 -7.48 -9.23
CA ALA A 79 -4.85 -8.51 -10.17
C ALA A 79 -3.97 -9.75 -10.16
N ALA A 80 -2.66 -9.56 -9.96
CA ALA A 80 -1.59 -10.56 -10.02
C ALA A 80 -1.57 -11.43 -11.30
N GLY A 81 -2.31 -11.03 -12.35
CA GLY A 81 -2.51 -11.81 -13.58
C GLY A 81 -3.55 -12.92 -13.46
N VAL A 82 -4.29 -13.00 -12.35
CA VAL A 82 -5.29 -14.04 -12.07
C VAL A 82 -6.68 -13.50 -11.82
N PHE A 83 -6.83 -12.18 -11.62
CA PHE A 83 -8.12 -11.51 -11.48
C PHE A 83 -8.30 -10.43 -12.55
N ASP A 84 -9.52 -10.32 -13.08
CA ASP A 84 -9.93 -9.24 -13.96
C ASP A 84 -10.50 -8.04 -13.17
N LEU A 85 -10.75 -6.92 -13.85
CA LEU A 85 -11.24 -5.69 -13.23
C LEU A 85 -12.62 -5.88 -12.59
N SER A 86 -13.47 -6.71 -13.18
CA SER A 86 -14.80 -6.98 -12.62
C SER A 86 -14.70 -7.76 -11.31
N GLU A 87 -13.78 -8.73 -11.22
CA GLU A 87 -13.48 -9.46 -9.99
C GLU A 87 -12.82 -8.57 -8.93
N GLN A 88 -11.91 -7.68 -9.35
CA GLN A 88 -11.31 -6.66 -8.47
C GLN A 88 -12.41 -5.77 -7.86
N ILE A 89 -13.29 -5.20 -8.69
CA ILE A 89 -14.39 -4.33 -8.23
C ILE A 89 -15.36 -5.11 -7.32
N ALA A 90 -15.80 -6.29 -7.73
CA ALA A 90 -16.71 -7.12 -6.96
C ALA A 90 -16.15 -7.46 -5.57
N SER A 91 -14.84 -7.70 -5.47
CA SER A 91 -14.19 -7.94 -4.18
C SER A 91 -14.28 -6.73 -3.23
N VAL A 92 -14.06 -5.52 -3.73
CA VAL A 92 -14.17 -4.28 -2.94
C VAL A 92 -15.61 -4.03 -2.52
N GLU A 93 -16.57 -4.22 -3.43
CA GLU A 93 -17.99 -4.02 -3.14
C GLU A 93 -18.53 -5.00 -2.11
N ALA A 94 -18.16 -6.28 -2.23
CA ALA A 94 -18.57 -7.32 -1.29
C ALA A 94 -17.88 -7.17 0.08
N LEU A 95 -16.61 -6.76 0.11
CA LEU A 95 -15.87 -6.56 1.36
C LEU A 95 -16.29 -5.28 2.09
N ASN A 96 -16.50 -4.20 1.34
CA ASN A 96 -16.69 -2.83 1.83
C ASN A 96 -15.57 -2.39 2.81
N PRO A 97 -14.29 -2.34 2.36
CA PRO A 97 -13.17 -2.03 3.23
C PRO A 97 -13.11 -0.54 3.59
N ALA A 98 -12.45 -0.22 4.71
CA ALA A 98 -12.15 1.16 5.08
C ALA A 98 -11.18 1.83 4.10
N CYS A 99 -10.14 1.10 3.67
CA CYS A 99 -9.18 1.54 2.66
C CYS A 99 -8.79 0.38 1.75
N VAL A 100 -8.65 0.69 0.46
CA VAL A 100 -8.12 -0.22 -0.55
C VAL A 100 -7.05 0.47 -1.38
N SER A 101 -6.04 -0.27 -1.84
CA SER A 101 -5.13 0.21 -2.89
C SER A 101 -5.60 -0.23 -4.26
N PHE A 102 -5.56 0.63 -5.28
CA PHE A 102 -5.94 0.29 -6.65
C PHE A 102 -4.95 0.89 -7.66
N SER A 103 -4.38 0.08 -8.55
CA SER A 103 -3.61 0.61 -9.69
C SER A 103 -4.48 1.43 -10.63
N ILE A 104 -4.04 2.65 -10.96
CA ILE A 104 -4.80 3.50 -11.88
C ILE A 104 -4.92 2.86 -13.27
N LYS A 105 -3.85 2.21 -13.72
CA LYS A 105 -3.81 1.49 -14.99
C LYS A 105 -4.78 0.31 -15.03
N GLU A 106 -4.83 -0.49 -13.96
CA GLU A 106 -5.79 -1.60 -13.86
C GLU A 106 -7.23 -1.08 -13.81
N MET A 107 -7.48 -0.05 -13.01
CA MET A 107 -8.81 0.56 -12.86
C MET A 107 -9.35 1.12 -14.18
N MET A 108 -8.48 1.67 -15.03
CA MET A 108 -8.84 2.28 -16.31
C MET A 108 -8.93 1.27 -17.47
N ARG A 109 -8.60 -0.01 -17.24
CA ARG A 109 -8.43 -1.02 -18.28
C ARG A 109 -9.67 -1.24 -19.15
N ASP A 110 -10.85 -1.23 -18.54
CA ASP A 110 -12.11 -1.52 -19.23
C ASP A 110 -12.91 -0.23 -19.52
N GLY A 111 -12.26 0.94 -19.45
CA GLY A 111 -12.83 2.23 -19.81
C GLY A 111 -13.16 3.14 -18.62
N ARG A 112 -13.24 4.45 -18.90
CA ARG A 112 -13.47 5.48 -17.88
C ARG A 112 -14.85 5.39 -17.22
N ASP A 113 -15.86 4.90 -17.92
CA ASP A 113 -17.21 4.77 -17.37
C ASP A 113 -17.30 3.68 -16.29
N VAL A 114 -16.53 2.58 -16.44
CA VAL A 114 -16.42 1.54 -15.43
C VAL A 114 -15.71 2.09 -14.20
N ALA A 115 -14.57 2.77 -14.38
CA ALA A 115 -13.82 3.40 -13.30
C ALA A 115 -14.66 4.44 -12.56
N ASP A 116 -15.38 5.31 -13.28
CA ASP A 116 -16.25 6.35 -12.72
C ASP A 116 -17.34 5.76 -11.83
N ARG A 117 -18.05 4.73 -12.31
CA ARG A 117 -19.08 4.02 -11.51
C ARG A 117 -18.49 3.41 -10.24
N PHE A 118 -17.32 2.76 -10.35
CA PHE A 118 -16.64 2.19 -9.18
C PHE A 118 -16.25 3.27 -8.17
N LEU A 119 -15.62 4.35 -8.62
CA LEU A 119 -15.15 5.45 -7.78
C LEU A 119 -16.32 6.16 -7.08
N ALA A 120 -17.41 6.43 -7.81
CA ALA A 120 -18.64 6.98 -7.22
C ALA A 120 -19.21 6.05 -6.15
N GLY A 121 -19.25 4.74 -6.41
CA GLY A 121 -19.69 3.73 -5.44
C GLY A 121 -18.81 3.64 -4.19
N ALA A 122 -17.49 3.65 -4.37
CA ALA A 122 -16.53 3.66 -3.27
C ALA A 122 -16.67 4.92 -2.40
N ALA A 123 -16.80 6.09 -3.03
CA ALA A 123 -17.05 7.35 -2.34
C ALA A 123 -18.36 7.32 -1.56
N ALA A 124 -19.45 6.78 -2.15
CA ALA A 124 -20.74 6.65 -1.47
C ALA A 124 -20.66 5.76 -0.21
N ARG A 125 -19.87 4.69 -0.25
CA ARG A 125 -19.64 3.79 0.89
C ARG A 125 -18.62 4.32 1.90
N GLY A 126 -17.86 5.36 1.55
CA GLY A 126 -16.77 5.88 2.38
C GLY A 126 -15.51 5.01 2.37
N THR A 127 -15.33 4.18 1.33
CA THR A 127 -14.08 3.44 1.13
C THR A 127 -13.01 4.39 0.61
N ALA A 128 -11.95 4.60 1.39
CA ALA A 128 -10.79 5.36 0.94
C ALA A 128 -9.99 4.56 -0.10
N ILE A 129 -9.41 5.27 -1.07
CA ILE A 129 -8.58 4.65 -2.12
C ILE A 129 -7.19 5.28 -2.07
N GLN A 130 -6.16 4.42 -2.02
CA GLN A 130 -4.79 4.81 -2.37
C GLN A 130 -4.49 4.35 -3.79
N PHE A 131 -4.21 5.28 -4.69
CA PHE A 131 -3.92 4.97 -6.09
C PHE A 131 -2.47 4.53 -6.25
N ILE A 132 -2.25 3.37 -6.86
CA ILE A 132 -0.91 2.87 -7.17
C ILE A 132 -0.51 3.40 -8.55
N LEU A 133 0.66 4.05 -8.61
CA LEU A 133 1.23 4.68 -9.80
C LEU A 133 2.63 4.09 -10.03
N TYR A 134 2.84 3.44 -11.17
CA TYR A 134 4.08 2.71 -11.44
C TYR A 134 5.13 3.51 -12.22
N ASP A 135 4.71 4.51 -12.98
CA ASP A 135 5.59 5.27 -13.87
C ASP A 135 5.09 6.73 -14.03
N PRO A 136 5.90 7.61 -14.65
CA PRO A 136 5.53 9.02 -14.88
C PRO A 136 4.25 9.22 -15.70
N ASP A 137 3.91 8.32 -16.63
CA ASP A 137 2.72 8.46 -17.46
C ASP A 137 1.45 8.16 -16.63
N GLU A 138 1.52 7.17 -15.73
CA GLU A 138 0.45 6.92 -14.75
C GLU A 138 0.28 8.08 -13.75
N ILE A 139 1.38 8.76 -13.39
CA ILE A 139 1.32 9.98 -12.56
C ILE A 139 0.62 11.13 -13.29
N ALA A 140 0.96 11.36 -14.56
CA ALA A 140 0.29 12.37 -15.38
C ALA A 140 -1.20 12.05 -15.57
N LEU A 141 -1.54 10.78 -15.85
CA LEU A 141 -2.93 10.32 -15.94
C LEU A 141 -3.71 10.57 -14.64
N PHE A 142 -3.10 10.26 -13.49
CA PHE A 142 -3.72 10.55 -12.19
C PHE A 142 -3.97 12.06 -12.01
N ALA A 143 -2.98 12.89 -12.33
CA ALA A 143 -3.08 14.33 -12.19
C ALA A 143 -4.17 14.92 -13.10
N ASP A 144 -4.31 14.45 -14.34
CA ASP A 144 -5.40 14.83 -15.25
C ASP A 144 -6.76 14.50 -14.64
N LEU A 145 -6.97 13.25 -14.21
CA LEU A 145 -8.24 12.82 -13.60
C LEU A 145 -8.56 13.57 -12.31
N TYR A 146 -7.53 13.90 -11.52
CA TYR A 146 -7.68 14.71 -10.31
C TYR A 146 -8.12 16.14 -10.63
N ARG A 147 -7.47 16.80 -11.61
CA ARG A 147 -7.82 18.14 -12.08
C ARG A 147 -9.24 18.19 -12.68
N GLU A 148 -9.63 17.14 -13.38
CA GLU A 148 -10.97 16.98 -13.97
C GLU A 148 -12.05 16.64 -12.92
N ARG A 149 -11.67 16.39 -11.66
CA ARG A 149 -12.56 15.92 -10.59
C ARG A 149 -13.24 14.57 -10.90
N ALA A 150 -12.62 13.75 -11.75
CA ALA A 150 -13.13 12.44 -12.16
C ALA A 150 -12.90 11.33 -11.10
N LEU A 151 -12.17 11.63 -10.02
CA LEU A 151 -11.80 10.65 -8.99
C LEU A 151 -12.79 10.53 -7.82
N HIS A 152 -13.87 11.33 -7.79
CA HIS A 152 -14.88 11.34 -6.72
C HIS A 152 -14.34 11.49 -5.30
N LEU A 153 -13.17 12.15 -5.16
CA LEU A 153 -12.50 12.32 -3.87
C LEU A 153 -13.22 13.36 -2.99
N ARG A 154 -13.36 13.02 -1.70
CA ARG A 154 -13.96 13.91 -0.69
C ARG A 154 -12.93 14.69 0.11
N ASP A 155 -11.67 14.29 0.03
CA ASP A 155 -10.54 14.87 0.75
C ASP A 155 -9.25 14.75 -0.10
N THR A 156 -8.09 14.99 0.52
CA THR A 156 -6.80 14.99 -0.16
C THR A 156 -6.53 13.64 -0.85
N PRO A 157 -6.13 13.65 -2.14
CA PRO A 157 -5.78 12.42 -2.84
C PRO A 157 -4.64 11.67 -2.16
N ARG A 158 -4.67 10.33 -2.26
CA ARG A 158 -3.64 9.44 -1.71
C ARG A 158 -3.04 8.62 -2.81
N VAL A 159 -1.74 8.73 -2.99
CA VAL A 159 -1.00 8.00 -4.04
C VAL A 159 0.15 7.20 -3.42
N ILE A 160 0.48 6.09 -4.05
CA ILE A 160 1.70 5.34 -3.78
C ILE A 160 2.46 5.10 -5.08
N VAL A 161 3.72 5.51 -5.11
CA VAL A 161 4.63 5.24 -6.22
C VAL A 161 5.48 4.01 -5.94
N VAL A 162 5.79 3.25 -6.99
CA VAL A 162 6.42 1.94 -6.85
C VAL A 162 7.74 1.87 -7.62
N ALA A 163 8.86 2.03 -6.92
CA ALA A 163 10.18 1.91 -7.53
C ALA A 163 10.59 0.44 -7.75
N GLY A 164 11.15 0.13 -8.91
CA GLY A 164 11.75 -1.18 -9.20
C GLY A 164 10.80 -2.34 -9.50
N ARG A 165 9.47 -2.15 -9.52
CA ARG A 165 8.51 -3.26 -9.75
C ARG A 165 8.65 -3.90 -11.14
N TYR A 166 8.87 -3.08 -12.17
CA TYR A 166 9.00 -3.49 -13.57
C TYR A 166 10.46 -3.53 -14.05
N ALA A 167 11.42 -3.27 -13.16
CA ALA A 167 12.83 -3.51 -13.47
C ALA A 167 13.04 -5.01 -13.75
N ALA A 168 13.91 -5.33 -14.71
CA ALA A 168 14.16 -6.72 -15.11
C ALA A 168 14.56 -7.64 -13.95
N THR A 169 15.21 -7.09 -12.92
CA THR A 169 15.66 -7.83 -11.72
C THR A 169 14.74 -7.61 -10.51
N GLN A 170 13.65 -6.87 -10.66
CA GLN A 170 12.81 -6.36 -9.56
C GLN A 170 13.63 -5.74 -8.40
N ASN A 171 14.73 -5.07 -8.74
CA ASN A 171 15.45 -4.22 -7.81
C ASN A 171 15.23 -2.78 -8.22
N SER A 172 14.80 -1.96 -7.28
CA SER A 172 14.78 -0.50 -7.43
C SER A 172 16.20 0.05 -7.40
N ASP A 173 16.42 1.15 -8.10
CA ASP A 173 17.56 2.03 -7.84
C ASP A 173 17.10 3.47 -7.56
N LEU A 174 18.07 4.34 -7.25
CA LEU A 174 17.78 5.75 -6.97
C LEU A 174 17.39 6.55 -8.22
N ALA A 175 17.75 6.10 -9.42
CA ALA A 175 17.32 6.76 -10.65
C ALA A 175 15.81 6.54 -10.87
N ASP A 176 15.33 5.32 -10.66
CA ASP A 176 13.90 4.99 -10.70
C ASP A 176 13.10 5.87 -9.73
N TYR A 177 13.53 5.93 -8.47
CA TYR A 177 12.89 6.77 -7.47
C TYR A 177 12.91 8.25 -7.86
N LYS A 178 14.05 8.76 -8.35
CA LYS A 178 14.17 10.17 -8.75
C LYS A 178 13.24 10.52 -9.91
N ALA A 179 13.04 9.61 -10.87
CA ALA A 179 12.11 9.80 -11.97
C ALA A 179 10.66 9.92 -11.46
N LEU A 180 10.24 9.00 -10.58
CA LEU A 180 8.90 9.03 -9.98
C LEU A 180 8.67 10.28 -9.15
N HIS A 181 9.63 10.64 -8.28
CA HIS A 181 9.54 11.84 -7.46
C HIS A 181 9.53 13.13 -8.30
N ALA A 182 10.33 13.20 -9.37
CA ALA A 182 10.32 14.33 -10.29
C ALA A 182 8.96 14.48 -11.00
N ALA A 183 8.34 13.38 -11.41
CA ALA A 183 7.00 13.39 -12.00
C ALA A 183 5.92 13.85 -11.00
N LEU A 184 5.92 13.34 -9.76
CA LEU A 184 5.03 13.82 -8.71
C LEU A 184 5.16 15.33 -8.50
N LYS A 185 6.40 15.83 -8.46
CA LYS A 185 6.67 17.26 -8.29
C LYS A 185 6.21 18.10 -9.48
N ALA A 186 6.42 17.61 -10.71
CA ALA A 186 6.00 18.29 -11.93
C ALA A 186 4.47 18.47 -11.97
N GLU A 187 3.73 17.45 -11.52
CA GLU A 187 2.27 17.48 -11.38
C GLU A 187 1.77 18.10 -10.06
N LYS A 188 2.65 18.70 -9.25
CA LYS A 188 2.36 19.30 -7.93
C LYS A 188 1.76 18.34 -6.89
N LEU A 189 1.80 17.05 -7.13
CA LEU A 189 1.27 16.02 -6.23
C LEU A 189 2.09 15.90 -4.93
N THR A 190 3.32 16.41 -4.89
CA THR A 190 4.08 16.51 -3.62
C THR A 190 3.44 17.46 -2.62
N ASP A 191 2.68 18.44 -3.10
CA ASP A 191 2.03 19.47 -2.28
C ASP A 191 0.51 19.22 -2.16
N GLU A 192 -0.10 18.66 -3.21
CA GLU A 192 -1.56 18.49 -3.30
C GLU A 192 -2.05 17.08 -2.92
N ALA A 193 -1.16 16.09 -2.79
CA ALA A 193 -1.49 14.72 -2.43
C ALA A 193 -0.72 14.21 -1.20
N ILE A 194 -1.33 13.28 -0.49
CA ILE A 194 -0.62 12.44 0.48
C ILE A 194 0.07 11.33 -0.32
N TRP A 195 1.38 11.43 -0.48
CA TRP A 195 2.13 10.48 -1.30
C TRP A 195 2.99 9.54 -0.45
N MET A 196 3.14 8.32 -0.96
CA MET A 196 3.92 7.24 -0.33
C MET A 196 4.83 6.59 -1.37
N THR A 197 5.97 6.06 -0.95
CA THR A 197 6.83 5.21 -1.80
C THR A 197 6.93 3.81 -1.23
N CYS A 198 6.89 2.79 -2.09
CA CYS A 198 7.54 1.51 -1.83
C CYS A 198 8.56 1.21 -2.93
N ALA A 199 9.54 0.37 -2.62
CA ALA A 199 10.64 0.07 -3.51
C ALA A 199 11.04 -1.40 -3.38
N PHE A 200 11.29 -2.08 -4.50
CA PHE A 200 11.57 -3.52 -4.49
C PHE A 200 13.06 -3.84 -4.33
N GLY A 201 13.37 -4.94 -3.66
CA GLY A 201 14.72 -5.52 -3.64
C GLY A 201 15.76 -4.74 -2.82
N THR A 202 17.03 -4.86 -3.20
CA THR A 202 18.16 -4.36 -2.38
C THR A 202 18.24 -2.83 -2.31
N GLY A 203 17.69 -2.13 -3.30
CA GLY A 203 17.61 -0.66 -3.29
C GLY A 203 16.49 -0.07 -2.44
N GLU A 204 15.64 -0.90 -1.80
CA GLU A 204 14.46 -0.43 -1.06
C GLU A 204 14.82 0.66 -0.05
N MET A 205 15.77 0.37 0.85
CA MET A 205 16.14 1.29 1.94
C MET A 205 16.68 2.63 1.43
N ALA A 206 17.38 2.66 0.31
CA ALA A 206 17.89 3.90 -0.28
C ALA A 206 16.76 4.77 -0.83
N CYS A 207 15.77 4.17 -1.49
CA CYS A 207 14.60 4.87 -2.00
C CYS A 207 13.72 5.39 -0.85
N LEU A 208 13.51 4.58 0.19
CA LEU A 208 12.74 4.97 1.36
C LEU A 208 13.42 6.10 2.15
N ALA A 209 14.75 6.08 2.25
CA ALA A 209 15.52 7.17 2.86
C ALA A 209 15.26 8.52 2.18
N GLN A 210 15.39 8.56 0.85
CA GLN A 210 15.13 9.76 0.07
C GLN A 210 13.66 10.19 0.12
N THR A 211 12.72 9.23 0.20
CA THR A 211 11.29 9.52 0.38
C THR A 211 11.04 10.23 1.71
N ILE A 212 11.70 9.77 2.77
CA ILE A 212 11.63 10.42 4.09
C ILE A 212 12.17 11.84 4.01
N ASP A 213 13.32 12.03 3.37
CA ASP A 213 13.98 13.34 3.20
C ASP A 213 13.12 14.35 2.42
N HIS A 214 12.30 13.87 1.48
CA HIS A 214 11.37 14.69 0.69
C HIS A 214 9.97 14.85 1.33
N GLY A 215 9.75 14.31 2.53
CA GLY A 215 8.46 14.46 3.23
C GLY A 215 7.38 13.44 2.84
N GLY A 216 7.66 12.47 1.99
CA GLY A 216 6.70 11.42 1.60
C GLY A 216 6.61 10.26 2.60
N HIS A 217 5.49 9.54 2.64
CA HIS A 217 5.35 8.37 3.50
C HIS A 217 6.04 7.14 2.90
N VAL A 218 6.27 6.10 3.69
CA VAL A 218 6.99 4.90 3.25
C VAL A 218 6.22 3.62 3.54
N ARG A 219 6.32 2.68 2.61
CA ARG A 219 5.88 1.29 2.76
C ARG A 219 7.07 0.34 2.62
N VAL A 220 7.19 -0.58 3.56
CA VAL A 220 8.29 -1.56 3.67
C VAL A 220 7.74 -2.93 4.01
N GLY A 221 8.40 -4.00 3.59
CA GLY A 221 8.11 -5.35 4.08
C GLY A 221 8.41 -6.43 3.05
N PHE A 222 8.13 -7.68 3.41
CA PHE A 222 8.43 -8.85 2.60
C PHE A 222 7.61 -8.96 1.32
N GLU A 223 6.61 -8.12 1.08
CA GLU A 223 6.06 -7.93 -0.27
C GLU A 223 7.08 -7.26 -1.20
N ASN A 224 7.85 -6.31 -0.68
CA ASN A 224 8.76 -5.47 -1.46
C ASN A 224 10.17 -6.04 -1.45
N ALA A 225 10.71 -6.39 -0.28
CA ALA A 225 12.03 -7.02 -0.14
C ALA A 225 12.10 -7.98 1.05
N ILE A 226 12.62 -9.19 0.79
CA ILE A 226 12.98 -10.18 1.82
C ILE A 226 14.48 -10.13 2.19
N VAL A 227 15.24 -9.23 1.57
CA VAL A 227 16.68 -9.06 1.78
C VAL A 227 17.02 -7.63 2.18
N ASP A 228 18.16 -7.43 2.84
CA ASP A 228 18.76 -6.11 3.06
C ASP A 228 19.54 -5.59 1.83
N ALA A 229 20.17 -4.42 1.97
CA ALA A 229 20.93 -3.78 0.89
C ALA A 229 22.15 -4.59 0.43
N SER A 230 22.64 -5.53 1.24
CA SER A 230 23.73 -6.45 0.89
C SER A 230 23.22 -7.75 0.24
N GLY A 231 21.90 -7.93 0.15
CA GLY A 231 21.27 -9.15 -0.35
C GLY A 231 21.11 -10.24 0.73
N LYS A 232 21.47 -9.98 1.98
CA LYS A 232 21.27 -10.93 3.08
C LYS A 232 19.79 -11.00 3.47
N PRO A 233 19.22 -12.19 3.72
CA PRO A 233 17.84 -12.33 4.17
C PRO A 233 17.58 -11.54 5.46
N ALA A 234 16.47 -10.79 5.46
CA ALA A 234 15.97 -10.14 6.67
C ALA A 234 15.29 -11.17 7.57
N ARG A 235 15.42 -11.03 8.89
CA ARG A 235 14.87 -11.99 9.86
C ARG A 235 13.34 -12.10 9.76
N ASP A 236 12.66 -10.95 9.73
CA ASP A 236 11.20 -10.82 9.74
C ASP A 236 10.78 -9.42 9.27
N ASN A 237 9.48 -9.22 9.05
CA ASN A 237 8.90 -7.90 8.74
C ASN A 237 9.14 -6.88 9.87
N ASN A 238 9.18 -7.33 11.13
CA ASN A 238 9.43 -6.47 12.28
C ASN A 238 10.81 -5.79 12.19
N GLN A 239 11.86 -6.53 11.84
CA GLN A 239 13.19 -5.98 11.62
C GLN A 239 13.17 -4.90 10.54
N ARG A 240 12.47 -5.15 9.41
CA ARG A 240 12.36 -4.18 8.31
C ARG A 240 11.70 -2.88 8.79
N VAL A 241 10.59 -2.99 9.50
CA VAL A 241 9.89 -1.83 10.07
C VAL A 241 10.77 -1.07 11.06
N ALA A 242 11.44 -1.77 11.98
CA ALA A 242 12.31 -1.16 12.97
C ALA A 242 13.47 -0.37 12.32
N MET A 243 14.05 -0.89 11.23
CA MET A 243 15.10 -0.19 10.47
C MET A 243 14.59 1.11 9.86
N VAL A 244 13.42 1.10 9.21
CA VAL A 244 12.82 2.31 8.61
C VAL A 244 12.35 3.29 9.70
N ALA A 245 11.84 2.79 10.82
CA ALA A 245 11.44 3.61 11.95
C ALA A 245 12.63 4.34 12.58
N ALA A 246 13.77 3.65 12.77
CA ALA A 246 15.01 4.28 13.21
C ALA A 246 15.50 5.33 12.20
N LEU A 247 15.52 4.98 10.91
CA LEU A 247 15.90 5.88 9.83
C LEU A 247 15.10 7.18 9.79
N ALA A 248 13.78 7.09 10.03
CA ALA A 248 12.89 8.25 10.10
C ALA A 248 13.19 9.12 11.34
N ARG A 249 13.40 8.50 12.51
CA ARG A 249 13.77 9.23 13.74
C ARG A 249 15.12 9.93 13.61
N ASP A 250 16.10 9.28 13.01
CA ASP A 250 17.44 9.86 12.76
C ASP A 250 17.37 11.09 11.84
N ARG A 251 16.36 11.14 10.97
CA ARG A 251 16.05 12.28 10.07
C ARG A 251 15.13 13.32 10.71
N GLY A 252 14.85 13.20 12.02
CA GLY A 252 13.96 14.12 12.73
C GLY A 252 12.48 13.99 12.36
N ARG A 253 12.08 12.92 11.66
CA ARG A 253 10.69 12.70 11.25
C ARG A 253 9.94 11.87 12.29
N GLN A 254 8.84 12.42 12.79
CA GLN A 254 7.96 11.71 13.71
C GLN A 254 7.20 10.58 12.99
N LEU A 255 7.02 9.46 13.68
CA LEU A 255 6.22 8.34 13.20
C LEU A 255 4.74 8.62 13.47
N ALA A 256 3.90 8.38 12.46
CA ALA A 256 2.46 8.42 12.65
C ALA A 256 2.02 7.25 13.55
N ASP A 257 1.28 7.57 14.60
CA ASP A 257 0.55 6.58 15.40
C ASP A 257 -0.69 6.07 14.65
N GLY A 258 -1.54 5.30 15.33
CA GLY A 258 -2.75 4.74 14.72
C GLY A 258 -3.71 5.77 14.14
N ASP A 259 -3.93 6.89 14.85
CA ASP A 259 -4.81 7.96 14.38
C ASP A 259 -4.19 8.73 13.21
N GLY A 260 -2.90 9.05 13.31
CA GLY A 260 -2.16 9.67 12.22
C GLY A 260 -2.18 8.80 10.95
N ALA A 261 -2.00 7.49 11.10
CA ALA A 261 -2.05 6.56 9.98
C ALA A 261 -3.45 6.45 9.36
N ARG A 262 -4.51 6.47 10.18
CA ARG A 262 -5.88 6.53 9.65
C ARG A 262 -6.16 7.84 8.92
N ALA A 263 -5.66 8.97 9.40
CA ALA A 263 -5.78 10.25 8.69
C ALA A 263 -5.05 10.20 7.33
N ILE A 264 -3.81 9.70 7.34
CA ILE A 264 -2.98 9.49 6.14
C ILE A 264 -3.69 8.58 5.12
N LEU A 265 -4.38 7.53 5.56
CA LEU A 265 -5.09 6.60 4.69
C LEU A 265 -6.56 6.98 4.41
N GLY A 266 -7.10 8.00 5.06
CA GLY A 266 -8.49 8.44 4.86
C GLY A 266 -9.52 7.54 5.54
N THR A 267 -9.11 6.77 6.56
CA THR A 267 -9.96 5.80 7.27
C THR A 267 -10.45 6.29 8.63
N ASN A 268 -10.21 7.56 8.96
CA ASN A 268 -10.87 8.18 10.09
C ASN A 268 -12.37 8.11 9.84
N LYS A 269 -13.12 7.47 10.74
CA LYS A 269 -14.58 7.48 10.67
C LYS A 269 -14.99 8.95 10.70
N VAL A 270 -15.48 9.46 9.57
CA VAL A 270 -16.31 10.65 9.60
C VAL A 270 -17.49 10.24 10.44
N THR A 271 -17.50 10.66 11.70
CA THR A 271 -18.72 10.58 12.50
C THR A 271 -19.69 11.45 11.72
N ALA A 272 -20.60 10.83 10.98
CA ALA A 272 -21.71 11.55 10.42
C ALA A 272 -22.40 12.20 11.62
N LEU A 273 -22.27 13.52 11.74
CA LEU A 273 -23.19 14.32 12.52
C LEU A 273 -24.55 14.09 11.86
N LEU A 274 -25.27 13.08 12.34
CA LEU A 274 -26.71 12.93 12.16
C LEU A 274 -27.41 13.76 13.23
#